data_AF-A0A928FFS8-F1
#
_entry.id   AF-A0A928FFS8-F1
#
_cell.length_a   1.000
_cell.length_b   1.000
_cell.length_c   1.000
_cell.angle_alpha   90.00
_cell.angle_beta   90.00
_cell.angle_gamma   90.00
#
_symmetry.space_group_name_H-M   'P 1'
#
loop_
_entity.id
_entity.type
_entity.pdbx_description
1 polymer ?
#
loop_
_entity_poly.entity_id
_entity_poly.type
_entity_poly.pdbx_seq_one_letter_code
_entity_poly.pdbx_strand_id
1 'polypeptide(L)'
;MKKIVLFAALLFLVFALAACGNNEDNSNEPNESVTDQDKIKDPAFDGVDPDEELVYPQNPQKYVVKYIREMAMTPWTPKQTFQLYGKYQAWSYNLTYEEGVKYYGPPFLVDSRGTMQEFQNSIEDGVYVGGTSDASCIGSACYDAVYVTLIQVCPSISFESTADMLPGNNTGLLPVGDWDTTVSKHDTKEIMDAHTITEMAEAYALLKPGDVVLKHLVSQDAGHTRIVSDGPVVYYNNDGTINFNKSYILTIEQTNAWDKNVSHHTTWWVDHMYTFDQLYKTFFVPLTPEDYTKDVTNAFISSEDIITADSIVKARRLKGTLKSNHYITEVKVTISNDEGKELYTCSAFPNEKEFDLKNMPYTARLIEYKSGNYHFNLEASLSFGTKTIADYDFVLE
;
A
#
# COMPACT_ATOMS: atom_id res chain seq x y z
N MET A 1 18.83 -18.51 -60.06
CA MET A 1 20.12 -17.78 -60.16
C MET A 1 20.90 -17.98 -58.87
N LYS A 2 22.21 -18.21 -58.98
CA LYS A 2 23.16 -18.59 -57.92
C LYS A 2 23.64 -17.40 -57.08
N LYS A 3 24.12 -17.75 -55.86
CA LYS A 3 25.10 -17.13 -54.90
C LYS A 3 24.44 -16.97 -53.53
N ILE A 4 24.70 -17.75 -52.47
CA ILE A 4 25.93 -18.14 -51.72
C ILE A 4 26.74 -16.94 -51.21
N VAL A 5 26.83 -16.79 -49.87
CA VAL A 5 28.00 -16.78 -48.94
C VAL A 5 27.47 -16.28 -47.57
N LEU A 6 27.37 -17.06 -46.47
CA LEU A 6 28.34 -17.68 -45.53
C LEU A 6 28.67 -16.81 -44.29
N PHE A 7 28.45 -17.34 -43.08
CA PHE A 7 29.25 -17.34 -41.81
C PHE A 7 28.31 -17.64 -40.62
N ALA A 8 28.20 -18.89 -40.14
CA ALA A 8 29.01 -19.60 -39.10
C ALA A 8 28.72 -19.10 -37.66
N ALA A 9 28.04 -19.86 -36.78
CA ALA A 9 28.48 -21.07 -36.05
C ALA A 9 29.57 -20.74 -34.99
N LEU A 10 29.61 -21.24 -33.76
CA LEU A 10 29.18 -22.52 -33.21
C LEU A 10 29.27 -22.44 -31.66
N LEU A 11 28.40 -23.14 -30.93
CA LEU A 11 28.46 -23.37 -29.48
C LEU A 11 28.29 -24.88 -29.27
N PHE A 12 29.25 -25.56 -28.64
CA PHE A 12 29.23 -26.95 -28.13
C PHE A 12 30.68 -27.27 -27.68
N LEU A 13 31.04 -28.09 -26.68
CA LEU A 13 30.36 -28.94 -25.70
C LEU A 13 31.42 -29.31 -24.63
N VAL A 14 31.02 -29.28 -23.35
CA VAL A 14 31.26 -30.15 -22.16
C VAL A 14 32.49 -31.10 -22.04
N PHE A 15 32.84 -31.33 -20.75
CA PHE A 15 33.54 -32.45 -20.05
C PHE A 15 35.08 -32.32 -19.92
N ALA A 16 35.78 -32.71 -18.84
CA ALA A 16 35.49 -33.20 -17.48
C ALA A 16 36.82 -33.38 -16.70
N LEU A 17 36.69 -33.68 -15.39
CA LEU A 17 37.56 -34.53 -14.55
C LEU A 17 38.90 -34.01 -14.00
N ALA A 18 38.89 -33.83 -12.67
CA ALA A 18 39.72 -34.46 -11.62
C ALA A 18 41.27 -34.38 -11.69
N ALA A 19 41.88 -33.91 -10.61
CA ALA A 19 42.50 -34.77 -9.58
C ALA A 19 43.43 -33.98 -8.62
N CYS A 20 43.32 -34.33 -7.34
CA CYS A 20 44.31 -34.39 -6.24
C CYS A 20 45.60 -33.54 -6.27
N GLY A 21 45.93 -32.96 -5.11
CA GLY A 21 47.31 -32.65 -4.75
C GLY A 21 47.45 -31.84 -3.45
N ASN A 22 47.85 -32.53 -2.37
CA ASN A 22 48.28 -31.95 -1.09
C ASN A 22 49.44 -30.95 -1.26
N ASN A 23 49.57 -29.98 -0.35
CA ASN A 23 50.78 -29.85 0.47
C ASN A 23 50.61 -28.78 1.58
N GLU A 24 51.02 -29.20 2.76
CA GLU A 24 51.47 -28.37 3.89
C GLU A 24 52.61 -27.44 3.44
N ASP A 25 52.75 -26.23 4.00
CA ASP A 25 53.71 -26.00 5.07
C ASP A 25 53.76 -24.53 5.53
N ASN A 26 54.22 -24.38 6.76
CA ASN A 26 54.45 -23.18 7.56
C ASN A 26 55.34 -22.12 6.89
N SER A 27 55.17 -20.85 7.26
CA SER A 27 56.20 -20.11 8.03
C SER A 27 55.94 -18.60 8.18
N ASN A 28 56.20 -18.14 9.40
CA ASN A 28 56.81 -16.86 9.81
C ASN A 28 56.00 -15.54 9.76
N GLU A 29 55.86 -14.97 10.96
CA GLU A 29 55.54 -13.59 11.32
C GLU A 29 56.47 -12.55 10.65
N PRO A 30 56.09 -11.25 10.65
CA PRO A 30 56.57 -10.41 11.75
C PRO A 30 55.57 -9.37 12.30
N ASN A 31 55.78 -9.05 13.58
CA ASN A 31 55.38 -7.84 14.30
C ASN A 31 55.26 -6.57 13.44
N GLU A 32 54.12 -5.88 13.51
CA GLU A 32 54.05 -4.43 13.31
C GLU A 32 53.22 -3.74 14.41
N SER A 33 53.95 -2.87 15.12
CA SER A 33 53.55 -1.64 15.81
C SER A 33 52.09 -1.47 16.25
N VAL A 34 51.92 -1.51 17.57
CA VAL A 34 50.90 -0.77 18.32
C VAL A 34 51.04 0.73 18.02
N THR A 35 50.05 1.30 17.36
CA THR A 35 49.72 2.72 17.51
C THR A 35 48.36 2.79 18.20
N ASP A 36 48.38 3.26 19.44
CA ASP A 36 47.24 3.84 20.14
C ASP A 36 46.64 4.94 19.25
N GLN A 37 45.60 4.59 18.50
CA GLN A 37 44.52 5.54 18.23
C GLN A 37 43.37 5.12 19.12
N ASP A 38 43.25 5.90 20.19
CA ASP A 38 42.15 5.91 21.11
C ASP A 38 40.83 5.71 20.39
N LYS A 39 40.15 4.65 20.82
CA LYS A 39 38.71 4.47 20.71
C LYS A 39 38.04 5.72 21.29
N ILE A 40 37.74 6.69 20.44
CA ILE A 40 36.55 7.51 20.65
C ILE A 40 35.38 6.57 20.40
N LYS A 41 35.00 5.85 21.45
CA LYS A 41 33.65 5.31 21.57
C LYS A 41 32.76 6.54 21.66
N ASP A 42 32.05 6.81 20.56
CA ASP A 42 30.90 7.70 20.57
C ASP A 42 29.93 7.17 21.65
N PRO A 43 29.59 7.99 22.66
CA PRO A 43 28.74 7.54 23.75
C PRO A 43 27.26 7.59 23.32
N ALA A 44 26.55 6.50 23.62
CA ALA A 44 25.08 6.41 23.73
C ALA A 44 24.25 6.42 22.42
N PHE A 45 24.24 5.28 21.73
CA PHE A 45 22.99 4.70 21.23
C PHE A 45 22.58 3.57 22.22
N ASP A 46 22.15 3.95 23.41
CA ASP A 46 21.57 3.00 24.38
C ASP A 46 20.03 3.10 24.24
N GLY A 47 19.41 2.14 23.55
CA GLY A 47 17.95 1.93 23.72
C GLY A 47 17.14 1.29 22.60
N VAL A 48 17.61 1.27 21.34
CA VAL A 48 16.83 0.70 20.23
C VAL A 48 17.58 -0.49 19.67
N ASP A 49 16.99 -1.68 19.77
CA ASP A 49 17.48 -2.87 19.08
C ASP A 49 17.32 -2.62 17.56
N PRO A 50 18.43 -2.48 16.79
CA PRO A 50 18.34 -2.23 15.36
C PRO A 50 17.64 -3.38 14.60
N ASP A 51 17.47 -4.54 15.24
CA ASP A 51 16.96 -5.77 14.66
C ASP A 51 15.54 -6.16 15.13
N GLU A 52 14.76 -5.26 15.77
CA GLU A 52 13.38 -5.57 16.10
C GLU A 52 12.55 -5.76 14.80
N GLU A 53 12.34 -7.02 14.41
CA GLU A 53 11.56 -7.40 13.25
C GLU A 53 10.09 -7.05 13.48
N LEU A 54 9.49 -6.30 12.55
CA LEU A 54 8.07 -6.04 12.55
C LEU A 54 7.35 -7.29 12.03
N VAL A 55 6.62 -7.95 12.92
CA VAL A 55 5.99 -9.26 12.67
C VAL A 55 4.86 -9.12 11.66
N TYR A 56 4.96 -9.88 10.55
CA TYR A 56 3.93 -9.90 9.53
C TYR A 56 2.60 -10.50 10.07
N PRO A 57 1.42 -9.95 9.71
CA PRO A 57 0.15 -10.45 10.20
C PRO A 57 -0.09 -11.92 9.81
N GLN A 58 -0.49 -12.74 10.78
CA GLN A 58 -0.80 -14.17 10.57
C GLN A 58 -2.01 -14.41 9.64
N ASN A 59 -2.85 -13.40 9.45
CA ASN A 59 -4.01 -13.47 8.55
C ASN A 59 -4.15 -12.13 7.78
N PRO A 60 -3.33 -11.94 6.73
CA PRO A 60 -3.29 -10.67 5.99
C PRO A 60 -4.63 -10.37 5.30
N GLN A 61 -5.37 -11.40 4.87
CA GLN A 61 -6.72 -11.25 4.31
C GLN A 61 -7.69 -10.54 5.27
N LYS A 62 -7.77 -11.02 6.51
CA LYS A 62 -8.62 -10.39 7.54
C LYS A 62 -8.15 -9.00 7.89
N TYR A 63 -6.84 -8.76 7.87
CA TYR A 63 -6.28 -7.43 8.09
C TYR A 63 -6.75 -6.45 7.00
N VAL A 64 -6.65 -6.82 5.73
CA VAL A 64 -7.11 -6.03 4.58
C VAL A 64 -8.60 -5.69 4.68
N VAL A 65 -9.44 -6.69 4.95
CA VAL A 65 -10.90 -6.46 5.08
C VAL A 65 -11.22 -5.55 6.26
N LYS A 66 -10.52 -5.71 7.40
CA LYS A 66 -10.68 -4.83 8.55
C LYS A 66 -10.31 -3.39 8.19
N TYR A 67 -9.15 -3.20 7.56
CA TYR A 67 -8.65 -1.87 7.20
C TYR A 67 -9.62 -1.13 6.27
N ILE A 68 -10.06 -1.74 5.17
CA ILE A 68 -11.00 -1.05 4.25
C ILE A 68 -12.36 -0.81 4.89
N ARG A 69 -12.80 -1.68 5.80
CA ARG A 69 -14.04 -1.46 6.56
C ARG A 69 -13.90 -0.28 7.52
N GLU A 70 -12.77 -0.15 8.22
CA GLU A 70 -12.48 1.01 9.08
C GLU A 70 -12.39 2.30 8.26
N MET A 71 -11.74 2.25 7.09
CA MET A 71 -11.69 3.37 6.14
C MET A 71 -13.10 3.79 5.72
N ALA A 72 -13.93 2.85 5.25
CA ALA A 72 -15.31 3.12 4.81
C ALA A 72 -16.24 3.65 5.93
N MET A 73 -15.95 3.30 7.19
CA MET A 73 -16.79 3.63 8.34
C MET A 73 -16.27 4.79 9.19
N THR A 74 -15.19 5.46 8.79
CA THR A 74 -14.63 6.60 9.53
C THR A 74 -15.59 7.79 9.48
N PRO A 75 -16.17 8.25 10.61
CA PRO A 75 -17.14 9.33 10.62
C PRO A 75 -16.47 10.70 10.54
N TRP A 76 -17.08 11.64 9.82
CA TRP A 76 -16.60 13.03 9.74
C TRP A 76 -17.72 14.00 9.37
N THR A 77 -17.50 15.28 9.66
CA THR A 77 -18.39 16.37 9.25
C THR A 77 -17.57 17.48 8.59
N PRO A 78 -17.90 17.94 7.37
CA PRO A 78 -17.16 19.01 6.72
C PRO A 78 -17.33 20.33 7.49
N LYS A 79 -16.22 21.06 7.67
CA LYS A 79 -16.21 22.41 8.24
C LYS A 79 -16.92 23.44 7.37
N GLN A 80 -16.99 23.21 6.06
CA GLN A 80 -17.64 24.07 5.08
C GLN A 80 -18.19 23.22 3.94
N THR A 81 -19.25 23.68 3.27
CA THR A 81 -19.76 22.98 2.10
C THR A 81 -18.75 23.00 0.97
N PHE A 82 -18.49 21.83 0.36
CA PHE A 82 -17.65 21.73 -0.84
C PHE A 82 -18.18 20.72 -1.84
N GLN A 83 -17.72 20.88 -3.08
CA GLN A 83 -18.06 20.00 -4.19
C GLN A 83 -16.77 19.42 -4.75
N LEU A 84 -16.77 18.11 -4.96
CA LEU A 84 -15.67 17.43 -5.65
C LEU A 84 -16.14 17.07 -7.05
N TYR A 85 -15.30 17.41 -8.03
CA TYR A 85 -15.56 17.19 -9.43
C TYR A 85 -14.81 15.93 -9.87
N GLY A 86 -15.53 14.89 -10.29
CA GLY A 86 -14.89 13.79 -10.99
C GLY A 86 -14.48 14.30 -12.37
N LYS A 87 -13.23 14.74 -12.54
CA LYS A 87 -12.71 15.43 -13.74
C LYS A 87 -12.92 14.75 -15.09
N TYR A 88 -13.33 13.49 -15.12
CA TYR A 88 -13.13 12.68 -16.31
C TYR A 88 -14.36 12.38 -17.15
N GLN A 89 -15.61 12.31 -16.65
CA GLN A 89 -16.72 11.85 -17.51
C GLN A 89 -18.07 12.49 -17.19
N ALA A 90 -18.95 12.60 -18.19
CA ALA A 90 -20.29 13.22 -18.08
C ALA A 90 -21.25 12.53 -17.06
N TRP A 91 -20.83 11.42 -16.46
CA TRP A 91 -21.55 10.66 -15.44
C TRP A 91 -20.96 10.79 -14.03
N SER A 92 -19.84 11.51 -13.83
CA SER A 92 -19.43 11.88 -12.49
C SER A 92 -20.39 12.93 -11.96
N TYR A 93 -21.24 12.53 -11.03
CA TYR A 93 -22.10 13.48 -10.33
C TYR A 93 -21.22 14.37 -9.46
N ASN A 94 -21.48 15.68 -9.48
CA ASN A 94 -20.92 16.58 -8.48
C ASN A 94 -21.39 16.10 -7.11
N LEU A 95 -20.48 15.48 -6.35
CA LEU A 95 -20.75 15.09 -4.97
C LEU A 95 -20.58 16.33 -4.11
N THR A 96 -21.69 16.76 -3.50
CA THR A 96 -21.70 17.90 -2.57
C THR A 96 -21.65 17.37 -1.14
N TYR A 97 -20.63 17.79 -0.41
CA TYR A 97 -20.47 17.52 1.02
C TYR A 97 -20.88 18.80 1.76
N GLU A 98 -22.00 18.75 2.46
CA GLU A 98 -22.65 19.91 3.08
C GLU A 98 -22.14 20.14 4.51
N GLU A 99 -21.83 21.39 4.84
CA GLU A 99 -21.44 21.81 6.19
C GLU A 99 -22.39 21.27 7.25
N GLY A 100 -21.83 20.69 8.32
CA GLY A 100 -22.61 20.17 9.45
C GLY A 100 -23.28 18.81 9.21
N VAL A 101 -23.26 18.27 7.98
CA VAL A 101 -23.77 16.92 7.69
C VAL A 101 -22.73 15.85 8.05
N LYS A 102 -23.16 14.75 8.68
CA LYS A 102 -22.27 13.65 9.03
C LYS A 102 -22.13 12.66 7.88
N TYR A 103 -20.90 12.44 7.44
CA TYR A 103 -20.51 11.49 6.40
C TYR A 103 -19.68 10.34 6.98
N TYR A 104 -19.55 9.27 6.20
CA TYR A 104 -18.73 8.09 6.53
C TYR A 104 -17.81 7.71 5.38
N GLY A 105 -16.55 7.50 5.75
CA GLY A 105 -15.44 7.18 4.87
C GLY A 105 -14.92 8.38 4.07
N PRO A 106 -13.66 8.31 3.59
CA PRO A 106 -13.09 9.37 2.76
C PRO A 106 -13.97 9.70 1.55
N PRO A 107 -14.06 10.97 1.16
CA PRO A 107 -14.87 11.38 0.02
C PRO A 107 -14.37 10.70 -1.28
N PHE A 108 -15.30 10.45 -2.20
CA PHE A 108 -14.91 9.99 -3.54
C PHE A 108 -14.15 11.09 -4.27
N LEU A 109 -12.95 10.75 -4.73
CA LEU A 109 -12.09 11.65 -5.48
C LEU A 109 -11.21 10.84 -6.43
N VAL A 110 -11.22 11.20 -7.71
CA VAL A 110 -10.36 10.58 -8.73
C VAL A 110 -8.94 11.14 -8.59
N ASP A 111 -7.93 10.30 -8.81
CA ASP A 111 -6.50 10.66 -8.75
C ASP A 111 -6.01 11.14 -7.37
N SER A 112 -6.66 10.68 -6.30
CA SER A 112 -6.21 10.89 -4.92
C SER A 112 -5.99 9.53 -4.26
N ARG A 113 -4.76 9.29 -3.77
CA ARG A 113 -4.40 8.10 -2.97
C ARG A 113 -4.45 8.40 -1.48
N GLY A 114 -5.49 9.11 -1.05
CA GLY A 114 -5.66 9.45 0.35
C GLY A 114 -5.72 8.19 1.22
N THR A 115 -4.83 8.09 2.20
CA THR A 115 -4.86 6.97 3.15
C THR A 115 -5.89 7.20 4.24
N MET A 116 -6.23 6.12 4.96
CA MET A 116 -7.04 6.24 6.16
C MET A 116 -6.36 7.14 7.21
N GLN A 117 -5.06 6.97 7.45
CA GLN A 117 -4.30 7.76 8.43
C GLN A 117 -4.24 9.25 8.05
N GLU A 118 -3.91 9.55 6.80
CA GLU A 118 -3.89 10.93 6.30
C GLU A 118 -5.27 11.58 6.43
N PHE A 119 -6.34 10.84 6.09
CA PHE A 119 -7.71 11.32 6.22
C PHE A 119 -8.09 11.55 7.68
N GLN A 120 -7.77 10.61 8.58
CA GLN A 120 -8.03 10.72 10.01
C GLN A 120 -7.30 11.90 10.65
N ASN A 121 -6.05 12.16 10.24
CA ASN A 121 -5.29 13.32 10.70
C ASN A 121 -5.84 14.65 10.20
N SER A 122 -6.73 14.62 9.21
CA SER A 122 -7.47 15.78 8.74
C SER A 122 -8.84 15.95 9.41
N ILE A 123 -9.10 15.19 10.48
CA ILE A 123 -10.33 15.27 11.28
C ILE A 123 -9.97 15.74 12.70
N GLU A 124 -10.43 16.93 13.07
CA GLU A 124 -10.29 17.51 14.41
C GLU A 124 -11.64 17.48 15.12
N ASP A 125 -11.75 16.79 16.25
CA ASP A 125 -13.00 16.66 17.02
C ASP A 125 -14.21 16.20 16.17
N GLY A 126 -13.97 15.33 15.19
CA GLY A 126 -14.98 14.83 14.25
C GLY A 126 -15.28 15.76 13.06
N VAL A 127 -14.62 16.91 12.98
CA VAL A 127 -14.76 17.88 11.89
C VAL A 127 -13.59 17.75 10.90
N TYR A 128 -13.89 17.56 9.62
CA TYR A 128 -12.87 17.54 8.58
C TYR A 128 -12.36 18.96 8.31
N VAL A 129 -11.06 19.15 8.54
CA VAL A 129 -10.31 20.41 8.39
C VAL A 129 -9.31 20.38 7.23
N GLY A 130 -9.24 19.26 6.50
CA GLY A 130 -8.37 19.11 5.33
C GLY A 130 -8.80 19.98 4.14
N GLY A 131 -8.06 19.85 3.03
CA GLY A 131 -8.39 20.56 1.80
C GLY A 131 -9.76 20.18 1.24
N THR A 132 -10.43 21.12 0.57
CA THR A 132 -11.82 20.95 0.09
C THR A 132 -11.94 21.14 -1.43
N SER A 133 -10.84 20.97 -2.16
CA SER A 133 -10.82 21.01 -3.63
C SER A 133 -10.27 19.70 -4.18
N ASP A 134 -10.51 19.40 -5.45
CA ASP A 134 -9.97 18.18 -6.09
C ASP A 134 -8.45 18.02 -5.92
N ALA A 135 -7.72 19.14 -5.82
CA ALA A 135 -6.25 19.14 -5.70
C ALA A 135 -5.74 19.00 -4.26
N SER A 136 -6.60 19.11 -3.25
CA SER A 136 -6.19 19.19 -1.85
C SER A 136 -7.02 18.34 -0.90
N CYS A 137 -8.16 17.82 -1.36
CA CYS A 137 -8.99 16.94 -0.58
C CYS A 137 -8.37 15.55 -0.51
N ILE A 138 -8.39 14.97 0.68
CA ILE A 138 -7.96 13.60 0.90
C ILE A 138 -9.16 12.71 0.66
N GLY A 139 -9.08 11.88 -0.36
CA GLY A 139 -10.15 11.01 -0.80
C GLY A 139 -9.60 9.82 -1.56
N SER A 140 -10.47 9.03 -2.16
CA SER A 140 -10.05 7.89 -2.97
C SER A 140 -11.08 7.55 -4.03
N ALA A 141 -10.63 7.05 -5.18
CA ALA A 141 -11.46 6.32 -6.12
C ALA A 141 -11.50 4.82 -5.74
N CYS A 142 -12.19 4.01 -6.53
CA CYS A 142 -12.32 2.58 -6.28
C CYS A 142 -10.96 1.86 -6.28
N TYR A 143 -10.12 2.09 -7.30
CA TYR A 143 -8.82 1.45 -7.37
C TYR A 143 -7.83 2.02 -6.36
N ASP A 144 -7.88 3.32 -6.04
CA ASP A 144 -7.04 3.91 -4.99
C ASP A 144 -7.37 3.30 -3.63
N ALA A 145 -8.66 3.14 -3.31
CA ALA A 145 -9.12 2.47 -2.08
C ALA A 145 -8.59 1.02 -1.97
N VAL A 146 -8.67 0.27 -3.07
CA VAL A 146 -8.13 -1.10 -3.11
C VAL A 146 -6.60 -1.09 -3.01
N TYR A 147 -5.91 -0.17 -3.70
CA TYR A 147 -4.46 -0.01 -3.63
C TYR A 147 -4.01 0.24 -2.19
N VAL A 148 -4.48 1.32 -1.56
CA VAL A 148 -4.04 1.71 -0.21
C VAL A 148 -4.39 0.65 0.84
N THR A 149 -5.43 -0.15 0.60
CA THR A 149 -5.78 -1.28 1.47
C THR A 149 -4.83 -2.45 1.29
N LEU A 150 -4.55 -2.87 0.05
CA LEU A 150 -3.75 -4.06 -0.19
C LEU A 150 -2.29 -3.85 0.18
N ILE A 151 -1.70 -2.67 -0.12
CA ILE A 151 -0.29 -2.39 0.19
C ILE A 151 0.03 -2.46 1.69
N GLN A 152 -0.98 -2.44 2.56
CA GLN A 152 -0.79 -2.60 4.00
C GLN A 152 -0.09 -3.92 4.32
N VAL A 153 -0.37 -4.99 3.56
CA VAL A 153 0.19 -6.33 3.81
C VAL A 153 0.68 -7.03 2.55
N CYS A 154 0.43 -6.47 1.37
CA CYS A 154 0.81 -7.05 0.09
C CYS A 154 1.91 -6.19 -0.58
N PRO A 155 3.20 -6.40 -0.25
CA PRO A 155 4.29 -5.60 -0.78
C PRO A 155 4.47 -5.73 -2.30
N SER A 156 3.91 -6.73 -2.98
CA SER A 156 4.05 -6.85 -4.44
C SER A 156 3.11 -5.93 -5.24
N ILE A 157 2.14 -5.31 -4.57
CA ILE A 157 1.10 -4.51 -5.25
C ILE A 157 1.68 -3.23 -5.83
N SER A 158 1.46 -3.00 -7.13
CA SER A 158 2.04 -1.85 -7.83
C SER A 158 1.17 -1.25 -8.95
N PHE A 159 -0.14 -1.52 -8.95
CA PHE A 159 -1.05 -0.98 -9.95
C PHE A 159 -1.38 0.50 -9.67
N GLU A 160 -1.64 1.27 -10.72
CA GLU A 160 -1.99 2.69 -10.62
C GLU A 160 -3.39 3.01 -11.16
N SER A 161 -4.02 2.02 -11.78
CA SER A 161 -5.33 2.11 -12.40
C SER A 161 -5.98 0.74 -12.48
N THR A 162 -7.27 0.70 -12.79
CA THR A 162 -7.97 -0.56 -13.08
C THR A 162 -7.42 -1.31 -14.31
N ALA A 163 -6.80 -0.60 -15.26
CA ALA A 163 -6.15 -1.25 -16.41
C ALA A 163 -4.94 -2.06 -15.95
N ASP A 164 -4.14 -1.49 -15.04
CA ASP A 164 -2.93 -2.12 -14.50
C ASP A 164 -3.25 -3.36 -13.66
N MET A 165 -4.47 -3.46 -13.12
CA MET A 165 -4.94 -4.61 -12.35
C MET A 165 -5.27 -5.84 -13.20
N LEU A 166 -5.30 -5.72 -14.54
CA LEU A 166 -5.61 -6.85 -15.41
C LEU A 166 -4.58 -7.98 -15.23
N PRO A 167 -5.03 -9.26 -15.20
CA PRO A 167 -4.13 -10.38 -14.92
C PRO A 167 -3.00 -10.45 -15.94
N GLY A 168 -1.74 -10.51 -15.51
CA GLY A 168 -0.56 -10.57 -16.39
C GLY A 168 0.16 -9.26 -16.64
N ASN A 169 -0.33 -8.14 -16.09
CA ASN A 169 0.42 -6.89 -16.01
C ASN A 169 1.50 -6.91 -14.91
N ASN A 170 1.62 -8.01 -14.15
CA ASN A 170 2.63 -8.21 -13.09
C ASN A 170 2.60 -7.13 -11.99
N THR A 171 1.41 -6.70 -11.60
CA THR A 171 1.16 -5.68 -10.57
C THR A 171 0.78 -6.26 -9.21
N GLY A 172 1.12 -7.54 -9.00
CA GLY A 172 0.87 -8.26 -7.75
C GLY A 172 -0.52 -8.91 -7.64
N LEU A 173 -1.30 -8.98 -8.73
CA LEU A 173 -2.60 -9.67 -8.77
C LEU A 173 -2.56 -10.88 -9.70
N LEU A 174 -3.16 -11.99 -9.25
CA LEU A 174 -3.27 -13.26 -9.94
C LEU A 174 -4.76 -13.61 -10.17
N PRO A 175 -5.09 -14.37 -11.23
CA PRO A 175 -6.42 -14.95 -11.37
C PRO A 175 -6.77 -15.86 -10.19
N VAL A 176 -8.04 -15.85 -9.78
CA VAL A 176 -8.58 -16.88 -8.87
C VAL A 176 -9.22 -17.98 -9.69
N GLY A 177 -8.84 -19.24 -9.44
CA GLY A 177 -9.29 -20.39 -10.22
C GLY A 177 -8.37 -20.71 -11.42
N ASP A 178 -8.75 -21.74 -12.18
CA ASP A 178 -7.96 -22.27 -13.30
C ASP A 178 -8.62 -21.91 -14.64
N TRP A 179 -8.69 -20.60 -14.93
CA TRP A 179 -9.20 -20.08 -16.19
C TRP A 179 -8.07 -19.52 -17.05
N ASP A 180 -8.22 -19.60 -18.37
CA ASP A 180 -7.19 -19.25 -19.34
C ASP A 180 -6.84 -17.77 -19.27
N THR A 181 -5.67 -17.47 -18.74
CA THR A 181 -5.14 -16.11 -18.68
C THR A 181 -4.22 -15.78 -19.86
N THR A 182 -4.29 -16.52 -20.97
CA THR A 182 -3.52 -16.22 -22.19
C THR A 182 -4.34 -15.46 -23.24
N VAL A 183 -5.66 -15.40 -23.08
CA VAL A 183 -6.55 -14.58 -23.92
C VAL A 183 -6.22 -13.10 -23.78
N SER A 184 -6.50 -12.33 -24.84
CA SER A 184 -6.26 -10.89 -24.92
C SER A 184 -6.75 -10.17 -23.65
N LYS A 185 -5.82 -9.44 -23.03
CA LYS A 185 -5.97 -8.80 -21.70
C LYS A 185 -6.23 -7.31 -21.84
N HIS A 186 -6.77 -6.87 -22.97
CA HIS A 186 -7.01 -5.46 -23.18
C HIS A 186 -8.14 -4.96 -22.29
N ASP A 187 -9.15 -5.79 -22.04
CA ASP A 187 -10.23 -5.47 -21.12
C ASP A 187 -10.87 -6.72 -20.49
N THR A 188 -11.68 -6.54 -19.44
CA THR A 188 -12.30 -7.67 -18.74
C THR A 188 -13.45 -8.31 -19.51
N LYS A 189 -14.04 -7.63 -20.49
CA LYS A 189 -15.10 -8.23 -21.31
C LYS A 189 -14.53 -9.32 -22.21
N GLU A 190 -13.38 -9.08 -22.83
CA GLU A 190 -12.71 -10.09 -23.67
C GLU A 190 -12.40 -11.36 -22.87
N ILE A 191 -11.91 -11.18 -21.63
CA ILE A 191 -11.68 -12.30 -20.70
C ILE A 191 -12.99 -13.05 -20.44
N MET A 192 -14.06 -12.34 -20.08
CA MET A 192 -15.34 -12.96 -19.73
C MET A 192 -16.02 -13.65 -20.91
N ASP A 193 -15.89 -13.11 -22.13
CA ASP A 193 -16.42 -13.71 -23.35
C ASP A 193 -15.66 -14.99 -23.77
N ALA A 194 -14.40 -15.12 -23.37
CA ALA A 194 -13.56 -16.27 -23.68
C ALA A 194 -13.82 -17.49 -22.78
N HIS A 195 -14.51 -17.29 -21.66
CA HIS A 195 -14.76 -18.33 -20.66
C HIS A 195 -16.24 -18.66 -20.55
N THR A 196 -16.52 -19.88 -20.13
CA THR A 196 -17.86 -20.34 -19.83
C THR A 196 -18.37 -19.77 -18.51
N ILE A 197 -19.69 -19.69 -18.37
CA ILE A 197 -20.33 -19.34 -17.10
C ILE A 197 -19.88 -20.27 -15.97
N THR A 198 -19.68 -21.56 -16.27
CA THR A 198 -19.26 -22.55 -15.27
C THR A 198 -17.85 -22.25 -14.74
N GLU A 199 -16.88 -21.99 -15.63
CA GLU A 199 -15.51 -21.65 -15.23
C GLU A 199 -15.49 -20.40 -14.33
N MET A 200 -16.23 -19.36 -14.71
CA MET A 200 -16.32 -18.13 -13.89
C MET A 200 -17.07 -18.35 -12.57
N ALA A 201 -18.09 -19.21 -12.55
CA ALA A 201 -18.80 -19.55 -11.31
C ALA A 201 -17.90 -20.25 -10.31
N GLU A 202 -17.07 -21.19 -10.79
CA GLU A 202 -16.08 -21.89 -9.97
C GLU A 202 -15.00 -20.92 -9.46
N ALA A 203 -14.53 -20.01 -10.32
CA ALA A 203 -13.61 -18.96 -9.92
C ALA A 203 -14.18 -18.04 -8.82
N TYR A 204 -15.42 -17.57 -8.96
CA TYR A 204 -16.07 -16.77 -7.90
C TYR A 204 -16.28 -17.57 -6.60
N ALA A 205 -16.58 -18.86 -6.69
CA ALA A 205 -16.75 -19.73 -5.52
C ALA A 205 -15.44 -19.96 -4.74
N LEU A 206 -14.28 -19.68 -5.36
CA LEU A 206 -12.95 -19.80 -4.73
C LEU A 206 -12.45 -18.50 -4.10
N LEU A 207 -13.15 -17.37 -4.32
CA LEU A 207 -12.81 -16.09 -3.71
C LEU A 207 -12.75 -16.20 -2.18
N LYS A 208 -11.86 -15.41 -1.57
CA LYS A 208 -11.67 -15.30 -0.13
C LYS A 208 -11.80 -13.83 0.30
N PRO A 209 -12.05 -13.57 1.59
CA PRO A 209 -11.94 -12.21 2.12
C PRO A 209 -10.58 -11.59 1.74
N GLY A 210 -10.57 -10.33 1.30
CA GLY A 210 -9.37 -9.64 0.86
C GLY A 210 -8.99 -9.87 -0.61
N ASP A 211 -9.65 -10.79 -1.31
CA ASP A 211 -9.54 -10.92 -2.77
C ASP A 211 -10.28 -9.75 -3.46
N VAL A 212 -10.13 -9.65 -4.77
CA VAL A 212 -10.62 -8.54 -5.58
C VAL A 212 -11.51 -9.03 -6.71
N VAL A 213 -12.56 -8.28 -7.01
CA VAL A 213 -13.24 -8.38 -8.32
C VAL A 213 -12.98 -7.12 -9.13
N LEU A 214 -12.58 -7.29 -10.39
CA LEU A 214 -12.15 -6.21 -11.27
C LEU A 214 -13.00 -6.14 -12.54
N LYS A 215 -13.42 -4.94 -12.91
CA LYS A 215 -13.92 -4.59 -14.23
C LYS A 215 -13.02 -3.53 -14.84
N HIS A 216 -12.66 -3.70 -16.10
CA HIS A 216 -12.01 -2.68 -16.92
C HIS A 216 -12.52 -2.81 -18.35
N LEU A 217 -13.05 -1.74 -18.94
CA LEU A 217 -13.58 -1.71 -20.30
C LEU A 217 -12.93 -0.56 -21.08
N VAL A 218 -12.03 -0.88 -22.01
CA VAL A 218 -11.31 0.11 -22.84
C VAL A 218 -12.30 0.93 -23.67
N SER A 219 -13.29 0.28 -24.27
CA SER A 219 -14.28 0.92 -25.14
C SER A 219 -15.15 1.98 -24.45
N GLN A 220 -15.25 1.93 -23.11
CA GLN A 220 -16.09 2.80 -22.31
C GLN A 220 -15.28 3.72 -21.40
N ASP A 221 -13.95 3.61 -21.42
CA ASP A 221 -13.06 4.23 -20.43
C ASP A 221 -13.59 3.99 -18.99
N ALA A 222 -14.07 2.77 -18.73
CA ALA A 222 -14.83 2.45 -17.52
C ALA A 222 -14.14 1.35 -16.74
N GLY A 223 -13.67 1.70 -15.55
CA GLY A 223 -13.04 0.78 -14.61
C GLY A 223 -13.75 0.77 -13.28
N HIS A 224 -13.81 -0.40 -12.63
CA HIS A 224 -14.22 -0.47 -11.25
C HIS A 224 -13.64 -1.70 -10.55
N THR A 225 -13.36 -1.59 -9.26
CA THR A 225 -12.82 -2.70 -8.48
C THR A 225 -13.38 -2.69 -7.06
N ARG A 226 -13.42 -3.87 -6.44
CA ARG A 226 -13.98 -4.09 -5.10
C ARG A 226 -13.17 -5.12 -4.36
N ILE A 227 -13.08 -4.99 -3.04
CA ILE A 227 -12.54 -6.03 -2.15
C ILE A 227 -13.67 -6.93 -1.68
N VAL A 228 -13.47 -8.24 -1.73
CA VAL A 228 -14.35 -9.24 -1.15
C VAL A 228 -14.25 -9.16 0.38
N SER A 229 -15.38 -8.93 1.06
CA SER A 229 -15.40 -8.71 2.50
C SER A 229 -15.68 -9.96 3.33
N ASP A 230 -16.31 -10.98 2.73
CA ASP A 230 -16.54 -12.28 3.35
C ASP A 230 -16.50 -13.40 2.31
N GLY A 231 -16.39 -14.65 2.75
CA GLY A 231 -16.39 -15.81 1.87
C GLY A 231 -17.65 -15.91 1.00
N PRO A 232 -17.55 -16.44 -0.23
CA PRO A 232 -18.68 -16.59 -1.13
C PRO A 232 -19.74 -17.50 -0.54
N VAL A 233 -21.01 -17.16 -0.77
CA VAL A 233 -22.15 -18.03 -0.47
C VAL A 233 -22.54 -18.74 -1.75
N VAL A 234 -22.31 -20.05 -1.79
CA VAL A 234 -22.51 -20.89 -2.99
C VAL A 234 -23.74 -21.77 -2.82
N TYR A 235 -24.70 -21.61 -3.74
CA TYR A 235 -25.86 -22.48 -3.84
C TYR A 235 -25.68 -23.44 -5.01
N TYR A 236 -26.19 -24.66 -4.88
CA TYR A 236 -26.15 -25.67 -5.95
C TYR A 236 -27.55 -25.95 -6.49
N ASN A 237 -27.64 -26.20 -7.79
CA ASN A 237 -28.82 -26.74 -8.45
C ASN A 237 -28.95 -28.25 -8.15
N ASN A 238 -30.09 -28.83 -8.49
CA ASN A 238 -30.34 -30.28 -8.28
C ASN A 238 -29.39 -31.18 -9.09
N ASP A 239 -28.80 -30.66 -10.17
CA ASP A 239 -27.82 -31.38 -11.01
C ASP A 239 -26.38 -31.25 -10.48
N GLY A 240 -26.18 -30.60 -9.33
CA GLY A 240 -24.86 -30.40 -8.71
C GLY A 240 -24.08 -29.21 -9.27
N THR A 241 -24.61 -28.47 -10.25
CA THR A 241 -23.96 -27.25 -10.78
C THR A 241 -24.19 -26.06 -9.84
N ILE A 242 -23.30 -25.06 -9.88
CA ILE A 242 -23.47 -23.83 -9.10
C ILE A 242 -24.69 -23.05 -9.63
N ASN A 243 -25.60 -22.67 -8.73
CA ASN A 243 -26.70 -21.77 -9.02
C ASN A 243 -26.18 -20.33 -9.08
N PHE A 244 -25.86 -19.90 -10.29
CA PHE A 244 -25.23 -18.62 -10.58
C PHE A 244 -26.05 -17.38 -10.17
N ASN A 245 -27.38 -17.50 -10.20
CA ASN A 245 -28.28 -16.39 -9.86
C ASN A 245 -28.51 -16.25 -8.35
N LYS A 246 -28.30 -17.32 -7.57
CA LYS A 246 -28.47 -17.32 -6.12
C LYS A 246 -27.15 -17.19 -5.36
N SER A 247 -26.05 -17.65 -5.95
CA SER A 247 -24.72 -17.55 -5.34
C SER A 247 -24.22 -16.11 -5.41
N TYR A 248 -23.54 -15.67 -4.36
CA TYR A 248 -23.13 -14.27 -4.22
C TYR A 248 -21.83 -14.12 -3.42
N ILE A 249 -21.22 -12.95 -3.57
CA ILE A 249 -20.17 -12.43 -2.69
C ILE A 249 -20.66 -11.16 -1.99
N LEU A 250 -20.02 -10.82 -0.88
CA LEU A 250 -20.11 -9.51 -0.24
C LEU A 250 -18.84 -8.73 -0.54
N THR A 251 -18.97 -7.44 -0.83
CA THR A 251 -17.84 -6.58 -1.16
C THR A 251 -17.85 -5.26 -0.41
N ILE A 252 -16.66 -4.67 -0.25
CA ILE A 252 -16.48 -3.27 0.15
C ILE A 252 -15.88 -2.52 -1.05
N GLU A 253 -16.48 -1.38 -1.38
CA GLU A 253 -16.04 -0.56 -2.51
C GLU A 253 -16.31 0.92 -2.25
N GLN A 254 -15.49 1.76 -2.87
CA GLN A 254 -15.72 3.19 -2.96
C GLN A 254 -16.36 3.51 -4.31
N THR A 255 -17.43 4.28 -4.31
CA THR A 255 -18.19 4.59 -5.54
C THR A 255 -18.31 6.09 -5.76
N ASN A 256 -18.71 6.49 -6.96
CA ASN A 256 -18.99 7.90 -7.27
C ASN A 256 -20.44 8.31 -6.96
N ALA A 257 -21.15 7.54 -6.13
CA ALA A 257 -22.57 7.73 -5.87
C ALA A 257 -22.89 7.50 -4.38
N TRP A 258 -23.87 8.25 -3.87
CA TRP A 258 -24.39 8.01 -2.52
C TRP A 258 -25.03 6.62 -2.42
N ASP A 259 -24.71 5.89 -1.36
CA ASP A 259 -25.44 4.68 -1.02
C ASP A 259 -26.86 5.04 -0.56
N LYS A 260 -27.85 4.62 -1.36
CA LYS A 260 -29.27 4.90 -1.11
C LYS A 260 -29.92 3.86 -0.20
N ASN A 261 -29.21 2.77 0.12
CA ASN A 261 -29.73 1.66 0.91
C ASN A 261 -29.39 1.77 2.40
N VAL A 262 -28.56 2.75 2.78
CA VAL A 262 -28.17 3.01 4.17
C VAL A 262 -28.74 4.33 4.69
N SER A 263 -28.82 4.46 6.01
CA SER A 263 -29.39 5.64 6.68
C SER A 263 -28.41 6.80 6.89
N HIS A 264 -27.16 6.64 6.45
CA HIS A 264 -26.10 7.62 6.63
C HIS A 264 -25.52 8.06 5.29
N HIS A 265 -24.86 9.22 5.26
CA HIS A 265 -24.30 9.75 4.02
C HIS A 265 -22.93 9.13 3.73
N THR A 266 -22.83 8.31 2.70
CA THR A 266 -21.56 7.71 2.29
C THR A 266 -21.55 7.38 0.81
N THR A 267 -20.36 7.42 0.22
CA THR A 267 -20.07 6.89 -1.12
C THR A 267 -19.50 5.48 -1.09
N TRP A 268 -19.23 4.97 0.11
CA TRP A 268 -18.72 3.62 0.33
C TRP A 268 -19.87 2.65 0.48
N TRP A 269 -19.81 1.55 -0.27
CA TRP A 269 -20.79 0.47 -0.15
C TRP A 269 -20.11 -0.65 0.63
N VAL A 270 -20.57 -0.87 1.87
CA VAL A 270 -19.97 -1.82 2.80
C VAL A 270 -20.82 -3.09 2.84
N ASP A 271 -20.17 -4.24 2.65
CA ASP A 271 -20.80 -5.57 2.63
C ASP A 271 -21.95 -5.64 1.60
N HIS A 272 -21.79 -4.95 0.48
CA HIS A 272 -22.77 -4.95 -0.59
C HIS A 272 -22.78 -6.30 -1.30
N MET A 273 -23.98 -6.84 -1.52
CA MET A 273 -24.15 -8.17 -2.12
C MET A 273 -24.15 -8.10 -3.64
N TYR A 274 -23.34 -8.94 -4.28
CA TYR A 274 -23.35 -9.16 -5.72
C TYR A 274 -23.49 -10.65 -6.04
N THR A 275 -24.53 -10.98 -6.79
CA THR A 275 -24.68 -12.34 -7.33
C THR A 275 -23.61 -12.63 -8.38
N PHE A 276 -23.26 -13.90 -8.57
CA PHE A 276 -22.31 -14.30 -9.60
C PHE A 276 -22.82 -13.90 -11.00
N ASP A 277 -24.14 -13.99 -11.24
CA ASP A 277 -24.78 -13.52 -12.46
C ASP A 277 -24.58 -12.02 -12.71
N GLN A 278 -24.73 -11.18 -11.69
CA GLN A 278 -24.49 -9.74 -11.82
C GLN A 278 -23.03 -9.45 -12.16
N LEU A 279 -22.08 -10.09 -11.46
CA LEU A 279 -20.65 -9.90 -11.72
C LEU A 279 -20.28 -10.30 -13.15
N TYR A 280 -20.78 -11.46 -13.60
CA TYR A 280 -20.49 -11.97 -14.93
C TYR A 280 -21.04 -11.08 -16.04
N LYS A 281 -22.33 -10.72 -15.94
CA LYS A 281 -22.99 -9.86 -16.95
C LYS A 281 -22.43 -8.44 -16.96
N THR A 282 -21.75 -8.02 -15.90
CA THR A 282 -21.07 -6.72 -15.82
C THR A 282 -19.54 -6.81 -15.96
N PHE A 283 -19.06 -7.98 -16.37
CA PHE A 283 -17.68 -8.28 -16.75
C PHE A 283 -16.64 -8.12 -15.62
N PHE A 284 -16.97 -8.56 -14.41
CA PHE A 284 -16.03 -8.57 -13.29
C PHE A 284 -15.23 -9.87 -13.24
N VAL A 285 -13.90 -9.81 -13.33
CA VAL A 285 -13.01 -10.96 -13.18
C VAL A 285 -12.54 -11.11 -11.72
N PRO A 286 -12.43 -12.34 -11.17
CA PRO A 286 -11.95 -12.58 -9.82
C PRO A 286 -10.42 -12.68 -9.76
N LEU A 287 -9.81 -11.93 -8.85
CA LEU A 287 -8.36 -11.82 -8.68
C LEU A 287 -7.97 -11.94 -7.19
N THR A 288 -6.75 -12.41 -6.93
CA THR A 288 -6.15 -12.48 -5.59
C THR A 288 -4.79 -11.80 -5.60
N PRO A 289 -4.39 -11.09 -4.53
CA PRO A 289 -2.99 -10.72 -4.33
C PRO A 289 -2.07 -11.94 -4.39
N GLU A 290 -0.93 -11.83 -5.09
CA GLU A 290 0.06 -12.90 -5.17
C GLU A 290 0.70 -13.19 -3.80
N ASP A 291 0.81 -12.16 -2.95
CA ASP A 291 1.35 -12.24 -1.59
C ASP A 291 0.54 -13.20 -0.69
N TYR A 292 -0.73 -13.47 -1.01
CA TYR A 292 -1.53 -14.48 -0.31
C TYR A 292 -1.17 -15.93 -0.66
N THR A 293 -0.37 -16.15 -1.71
CA THR A 293 -0.02 -17.47 -2.23
C THR A 293 1.40 -17.90 -1.91
N LYS A 294 2.19 -17.01 -1.29
CA LYS A 294 3.61 -17.23 -0.97
C LYS A 294 3.90 -16.86 0.48
N ASP A 295 5.03 -17.34 0.99
CA ASP A 295 5.53 -16.92 2.30
C ASP A 295 6.07 -15.49 2.19
N VAL A 296 5.39 -14.54 2.84
CA VAL A 296 5.83 -13.14 2.94
C VAL A 296 6.75 -13.01 4.15
N THR A 297 7.93 -12.44 3.95
CA THR A 297 8.90 -12.25 5.04
C THR A 297 8.46 -11.14 5.98
N ASN A 298 8.94 -11.22 7.23
CA ASN A 298 8.84 -10.12 8.20
C ASN A 298 9.40 -8.83 7.61
N ALA A 299 8.91 -7.71 8.14
CA ALA A 299 9.31 -6.42 7.61
C ALA A 299 10.57 -5.90 8.27
N PHE A 300 11.41 -5.29 7.46
CA PHE A 300 12.55 -4.51 7.90
C PHE A 300 12.41 -3.07 7.42
N ILE A 301 12.88 -2.14 8.24
CA ILE A 301 13.12 -0.76 7.83
C ILE A 301 14.59 -0.48 8.11
N SER A 302 15.28 -0.05 7.07
CA SER A 302 16.66 0.44 7.10
C SER A 302 16.69 1.93 6.81
N SER A 303 17.71 2.61 7.32
CA SER A 303 17.87 4.04 7.16
C SER A 303 19.31 4.40 6.78
N GLU A 304 19.46 5.40 5.90
CA GLU A 304 20.74 5.92 5.45
C GLU A 304 20.80 7.42 5.71
N ASP A 305 21.97 7.94 6.12
CA ASP A 305 22.25 9.38 6.19
C ASP A 305 21.28 10.21 7.09
N ILE A 306 20.77 9.59 8.15
CA ILE A 306 19.81 10.20 9.08
C ILE A 306 20.43 11.39 9.83
N ILE A 307 19.61 12.41 10.01
CA ILE A 307 19.96 13.63 10.74
C ILE A 307 20.36 13.35 12.20
N THR A 308 21.41 14.03 12.66
CA THR A 308 22.01 13.85 13.99
C THR A 308 21.74 15.03 14.92
N ALA A 309 21.98 14.86 16.22
CA ALA A 309 21.86 15.91 17.24
C ALA A 309 22.58 17.22 16.89
N ASP A 310 23.80 17.14 16.35
CA ASP A 310 24.58 18.33 15.99
C ASP A 310 24.00 19.10 14.78
N SER A 311 23.26 18.40 13.92
CA SER A 311 22.76 18.96 12.66
C SER A 311 21.31 19.41 12.73
N ILE A 312 20.48 18.84 13.61
CA ILE A 312 19.05 19.17 13.73
C ILE A 312 18.80 20.63 14.08
N VAL A 313 19.65 21.21 14.94
CA VAL A 313 19.51 22.61 15.40
C VAL A 313 19.49 23.62 14.25
N LYS A 314 20.28 23.35 13.20
CA LYS A 314 20.43 24.24 12.03
C LYS A 314 19.61 23.76 10.83
N ALA A 315 18.92 22.64 10.96
CA ALA A 315 18.22 22.01 9.87
C ALA A 315 16.99 22.81 9.47
N ARG A 316 16.90 23.13 8.18
CA ARG A 316 15.68 23.67 7.56
C ARG A 316 14.80 22.59 6.94
N ARG A 317 15.37 21.40 6.75
CA ARG A 317 14.76 20.18 6.24
C ARG A 317 15.48 19.01 6.87
N LEU A 318 14.78 17.90 7.02
CA LEU A 318 15.38 16.65 7.46
C LEU A 318 16.24 16.06 6.33
N LYS A 319 17.25 15.29 6.73
CA LYS A 319 18.15 14.55 5.82
C LYS A 319 18.04 13.06 6.14
N GLY A 320 18.09 12.25 5.08
CA GLY A 320 18.22 10.80 5.14
C GLY A 320 17.17 10.11 4.29
N THR A 321 17.36 8.82 4.07
CA THR A 321 16.46 7.98 3.29
C THR A 321 16.06 6.76 4.10
N LEU A 322 14.77 6.44 4.10
CA LEU A 322 14.22 5.22 4.66
C LEU A 322 13.96 4.22 3.54
N LYS A 323 14.24 2.94 3.76
CA LYS A 323 13.95 1.84 2.82
C LYS A 323 13.33 0.67 3.56
N SER A 324 12.38 -0.01 2.92
CA SER A 324 11.69 -1.19 3.46
C SER A 324 11.32 -2.19 2.37
N ASN A 325 11.21 -3.47 2.73
CA ASN A 325 10.58 -4.48 1.86
C ASN A 325 9.05 -4.38 1.83
N HIS A 326 8.45 -3.66 2.79
CA HIS A 326 7.03 -3.35 2.86
C HIS A 326 6.80 -1.84 2.66
N TYR A 327 5.53 -1.45 2.52
CA TYR A 327 5.18 -0.05 2.32
C TYR A 327 5.26 0.73 3.64
N ILE A 328 6.04 1.81 3.64
CA ILE A 328 6.07 2.78 4.73
C ILE A 328 4.79 3.62 4.63
N THR A 329 3.94 3.49 5.63
CA THR A 329 2.60 4.10 5.69
C THR A 329 2.61 5.46 6.37
N GLU A 330 3.50 5.66 7.34
CA GLU A 330 3.69 6.94 8.02
C GLU A 330 5.16 7.13 8.38
N VAL A 331 5.63 8.37 8.31
CA VAL A 331 6.88 8.80 8.92
C VAL A 331 6.55 9.99 9.82
N LYS A 332 6.86 9.89 11.11
CA LYS A 332 6.50 10.88 12.12
C LYS A 332 7.75 11.42 12.80
N VAL A 333 7.77 12.73 13.00
CA VAL A 333 8.78 13.41 13.82
C VAL A 333 8.10 14.12 14.97
N THR A 334 8.68 13.97 16.15
CA THR A 334 8.26 14.63 17.39
C THR A 334 9.46 15.30 18.03
N ILE A 335 9.28 16.53 18.51
CA ILE A 335 10.27 17.27 19.30
C ILE A 335 9.64 17.69 20.62
N SER A 336 10.27 17.31 21.72
CA SER A 336 9.80 17.58 23.08
C SER A 336 10.84 18.36 23.88
N ASN A 337 10.40 19.08 24.92
CA ASN A 337 11.30 19.67 25.89
C ASN A 337 11.76 18.65 26.96
N ASP A 338 12.62 19.09 27.87
CA ASP A 338 13.10 18.35 29.05
C ASP A 338 11.99 17.87 30.01
N GLU A 339 10.83 18.52 30.01
CA GLU A 339 9.64 18.08 30.75
C GLU A 339 8.84 16.99 30.00
N GLY A 340 9.26 16.59 28.80
CA GLY A 340 8.57 15.62 27.94
C GLY A 340 7.35 16.19 27.21
N LYS A 341 7.13 17.51 27.24
CA LYS A 341 6.05 18.17 26.52
C LYS A 341 6.40 18.28 25.05
N GLU A 342 5.54 17.74 24.18
CA GLU A 342 5.64 17.90 22.73
C GLU A 342 5.48 19.39 22.35
N LEU A 343 6.47 19.90 21.63
CA LEU A 343 6.50 21.27 21.11
C LEU A 343 6.26 21.32 19.61
N TYR A 344 6.61 20.26 18.90
CA TYR A 344 6.45 20.15 17.47
C TYR A 344 6.25 18.70 17.06
N THR A 345 5.27 18.46 16.18
CA THR A 345 5.04 17.17 15.57
C THR A 345 4.71 17.36 14.09
N CYS A 346 5.25 16.53 13.22
CA CYS A 346 4.80 16.44 11.83
C CYS A 346 4.86 15.01 11.30
N SER A 347 3.92 14.65 10.42
CA SER A 347 3.87 13.36 9.76
C SER A 347 3.86 13.51 8.23
N ALA A 348 4.39 12.51 7.53
CA ALA A 348 4.16 12.26 6.11
C ALA A 348 3.57 10.86 5.92
N PHE A 349 2.77 10.68 4.87
CA PHE A 349 2.09 9.40 4.54
C PHE A 349 2.54 8.90 3.16
N PRO A 350 3.79 8.43 3.02
CA PRO A 350 4.36 8.21 1.69
C PRO A 350 3.69 7.06 0.93
N ASN A 351 3.33 5.96 1.61
CA ASN A 351 2.90 4.72 0.94
C ASN A 351 3.89 4.28 -0.13
N GLU A 352 5.17 4.32 0.24
CA GLU A 352 6.28 3.95 -0.62
C GLU A 352 7.23 3.03 0.15
N LYS A 353 8.00 2.24 -0.59
CA LYS A 353 9.05 1.39 0.00
C LYS A 353 10.34 2.14 0.26
N GLU A 354 10.49 3.31 -0.32
CA GLU A 354 11.61 4.21 -0.13
C GLU A 354 11.08 5.61 0.11
N PHE A 355 11.58 6.31 1.12
CA PHE A 355 11.14 7.66 1.44
C PHE A 355 12.32 8.57 1.77
N ASP A 356 12.42 9.68 1.04
CA ASP A 356 13.41 10.72 1.29
C ASP A 356 12.87 11.71 2.34
N LEU A 357 13.54 11.80 3.49
CA LEU A 357 13.12 12.63 4.61
C LEU A 357 13.07 14.13 4.27
N LYS A 358 13.70 14.57 3.17
CA LYS A 358 13.56 15.96 2.70
C LYS A 358 12.12 16.33 2.33
N ASN A 359 11.28 15.32 2.06
CA ASN A 359 9.87 15.47 1.67
C ASN A 359 8.94 15.56 2.89
N MET A 360 9.46 15.38 4.11
CA MET A 360 8.69 15.64 5.32
C MET A 360 8.24 17.10 5.37
N PRO A 361 7.02 17.40 5.85
CA PRO A 361 6.56 18.77 6.09
C PRO A 361 7.21 19.39 7.35
N TYR A 362 8.52 19.21 7.50
CA TYR A 362 9.29 19.70 8.63
C TYR A 362 9.50 21.21 8.52
N THR A 363 8.93 21.95 9.47
CA THR A 363 8.95 23.41 9.52
C THR A 363 9.46 23.95 10.86
N ALA A 364 9.87 23.08 11.78
CA ALA A 364 10.34 23.48 13.09
C ALA A 364 11.55 24.43 12.96
N ARG A 365 11.43 25.60 13.59
CA ARG A 365 12.50 26.59 13.67
C ARG A 365 13.12 26.54 15.05
N LEU A 366 13.93 25.51 15.30
CA LEU A 366 14.49 25.24 16.62
C LEU A 366 15.32 26.40 17.17
N ILE A 367 15.99 27.18 16.30
CA ILE A 367 16.70 28.40 16.69
C ILE A 367 15.82 29.49 17.34
N GLU A 368 14.49 29.40 17.19
CA GLU A 368 13.53 30.34 17.79
C GLU A 368 13.02 29.83 19.16
N TYR A 369 13.39 28.60 19.56
CA TYR A 369 13.04 28.04 20.85
C TYR A 369 13.98 28.61 21.94
N LYS A 370 13.56 28.48 23.20
CA LYS A 370 14.40 28.93 24.32
C LYS A 370 15.63 28.04 24.45
N SER A 371 16.72 28.58 24.98
CA SER A 371 17.87 27.75 25.36
C SER A 371 17.46 26.69 26.37
N GLY A 372 17.92 25.46 26.19
CA GLY A 372 17.51 24.31 27.00
C GLY A 372 17.81 22.97 26.35
N ASN A 373 17.40 21.90 27.03
CA ASN A 373 17.51 20.53 26.53
C ASN A 373 16.21 20.13 25.83
N TYR A 374 16.36 19.41 24.72
CA TYR A 374 15.27 18.96 23.87
C TYR A 374 15.51 17.52 23.45
N HIS A 375 14.43 16.87 23.06
CA HIS A 375 14.42 15.48 22.64
C HIS A 375 13.86 15.39 21.22
N PHE A 376 14.54 14.67 20.34
CA PHE A 376 14.12 14.40 18.96
C PHE A 376 13.80 12.93 18.79
N ASN A 377 12.63 12.65 18.23
CA ASN A 377 12.18 11.30 17.90
C ASN A 377 11.70 11.26 16.43
N LEU A 378 12.19 10.28 15.67
CA LEU A 378 11.79 9.95 14.31
C LEU A 378 11.32 8.50 14.25
N GLU A 379 10.08 8.30 13.86
CA GLU A 379 9.44 6.99 13.72
C GLU A 379 9.02 6.75 12.28
N ALA A 380 9.07 5.49 11.86
CA ALA A 380 8.51 5.02 10.60
C ALA A 380 7.57 3.85 10.87
N SER A 381 6.36 3.94 10.33
CA SER A 381 5.29 2.97 10.55
C SER A 381 4.98 2.21 9.27
N LEU A 382 4.86 0.90 9.41
CA LEU A 382 4.13 0.03 8.52
C LEU A 382 2.71 -0.17 9.09
N SER A 383 1.83 -0.80 8.32
CA SER A 383 0.45 -1.06 8.77
C SER A 383 0.37 -1.92 10.07
N PHE A 384 1.38 -2.76 10.30
CA PHE A 384 1.40 -3.74 11.39
C PHE A 384 2.49 -3.47 12.43
N GLY A 385 3.14 -2.30 12.40
CA GLY A 385 4.08 -1.92 13.44
C GLY A 385 4.87 -0.66 13.13
N THR A 386 5.50 -0.11 14.16
CA THR A 386 6.28 1.13 14.09
C THR A 386 7.70 0.84 14.54
N LYS A 387 8.67 1.43 13.85
CA LYS A 387 10.09 1.37 14.22
C LYS A 387 10.59 2.78 14.51
N THR A 388 11.26 2.94 15.64
CA THR A 388 12.03 4.13 15.95
C THR A 388 13.30 4.13 15.11
N ILE A 389 13.48 5.17 14.29
CA ILE A 389 14.62 5.31 13.37
C ILE A 389 15.73 6.16 14.00
N ALA A 390 15.36 7.22 14.72
CA ALA A 390 16.29 8.03 15.48
C ALA A 390 15.62 8.54 16.75
N ASP A 391 16.39 8.53 17.82
CA ASP A 391 15.96 8.89 19.17
C ASP A 391 17.17 9.45 19.91
N TYR A 392 17.19 10.76 20.15
CA TYR A 392 18.31 11.43 20.81
C TYR A 392 17.95 12.78 21.43
N ASP A 393 18.72 13.15 22.44
CA ASP A 393 18.68 14.49 23.04
C ASP A 393 19.59 15.48 22.30
N PHE A 394 19.25 16.75 22.33
CA PHE A 394 20.08 17.85 21.84
C PHE A 394 19.90 19.12 22.68
N VAL A 395 20.88 20.02 22.60
CA VAL A 395 20.90 21.27 23.39
C VAL A 395 20.78 22.47 22.46
N LEU A 396 19.94 23.42 22.85
CA LEU A 396 19.88 24.74 22.24
C LEU A 396 20.60 25.74 23.15
N GLU A 397 21.60 26.43 22.59
CA GLU A 397 22.38 27.48 23.26
C GLU A 397 21.69 28.85 23.24
#